data_AF-A0A933INM3-F1
#
_entry.id   AF-A0A933INM3-F1
#
_cell.length_a   1.000
_cell.length_b   1.000
_cell.length_c   1.000
_cell.angle_alpha   90.00
_cell.angle_beta   90.00
_cell.angle_gamma   90.00
#
_symmetry.space_group_name_H-M   'P 1'
#
loop_
_entity.id
_entity.type
_entity.pdbx_description
1 polymer ?
#
loop_
_entity_poly.entity_id
_entity_poly.type
_entity_poly.pdbx_seq_one_letter_code
_entity_poly.pdbx_strand_id
1 'polypeptide(L)'
;MFSQLSDRVRTFIWIGAAVLGLTAAYLMGWEPLYADYRAKLNRIELLQSDLDRAHRRLADVTELDRTFREQQGRLEALEKRMFTGDRPSLVGAEMQNILSDICKQQEVSIRKTRMLKEGTIGKYTEVKVKIELNASLTSLAHLLYDLFNNDYLFLVDEFEASSAGRGGSYIRVDMTVSGLMKAV
;
A
#
# COMPACT_ATOMS: atom_id res chain seq x y z
N MET A 1 -1.50 -39.31 81.15
CA MET A 1 -1.71 -38.45 82.34
C MET A 1 -2.50 -37.20 81.94
N PHE A 2 -3.84 -37.27 81.81
CA PHE A 2 -4.67 -36.06 81.62
C PHE A 2 -6.10 -36.32 82.10
N SER A 3 -6.26 -36.63 83.39
CA SER A 3 -7.59 -36.92 83.95
C SER A 3 -7.80 -36.24 85.31
N GLN A 4 -7.50 -34.94 85.39
CA GLN A 4 -8.13 -34.00 86.33
C GLN A 4 -8.00 -32.57 85.77
N LEU A 5 -8.87 -32.20 84.84
CA LEU A 5 -9.04 -30.79 84.47
C LEU A 5 -10.49 -30.39 84.69
N SER A 6 -10.65 -29.44 85.62
CA SER A 6 -11.89 -28.77 86.03
C SER A 6 -12.76 -28.40 84.83
N ASP A 7 -14.08 -28.58 84.95
CA ASP A 7 -15.08 -28.29 83.92
C ASP A 7 -14.92 -26.90 83.29
N ARG A 8 -14.34 -25.94 84.02
CA ARG A 8 -14.04 -24.59 83.52
C ARG A 8 -13.00 -24.58 82.39
N VAL A 9 -11.96 -25.43 82.45
CA VAL A 9 -10.91 -25.49 81.42
C VAL A 9 -11.43 -26.18 80.16
N ARG A 10 -12.32 -27.17 80.30
CA ARG A 10 -12.98 -27.82 79.16
C ARG A 10 -13.83 -26.83 78.36
N THR A 11 -14.51 -25.90 79.03
CA THR A 11 -15.27 -24.81 78.38
C THR A 11 -14.35 -23.82 77.67
N PHE A 12 -13.22 -23.44 78.26
CA PHE A 12 -12.24 -22.58 77.58
C PHE A 12 -11.61 -23.23 76.36
N ILE A 13 -11.35 -24.54 76.39
CA ILE A 13 -10.84 -25.28 75.23
C ILE A 13 -11.89 -25.31 74.10
N TRP A 14 -13.17 -25.50 74.44
CA TRP A 14 -14.26 -25.46 73.46
C TRP A 14 -14.49 -24.07 72.86
N ILE A 15 -14.39 -23.01 73.68
CA ILE A 15 -14.49 -21.63 73.19
C ILE A 15 -13.29 -21.31 72.30
N GLY A 16 -12.08 -21.71 72.70
CA GLY A 16 -10.88 -21.57 71.89
C GLY A 16 -11.00 -22.28 70.55
N ALA A 17 -11.47 -23.53 70.54
CA ALA A 17 -11.71 -24.30 69.33
C ALA A 17 -12.80 -23.69 68.44
N ALA A 18 -13.87 -23.15 69.04
CA ALA A 18 -14.95 -22.49 68.31
C ALA A 18 -14.46 -21.20 67.63
N VAL A 19 -13.68 -20.37 68.33
CA VAL A 19 -13.10 -19.15 67.77
C VAL A 19 -12.12 -19.51 66.65
N LEU A 20 -11.24 -20.49 66.86
CA LEU A 20 -10.27 -20.92 65.85
C LEU A 20 -10.96 -21.51 64.62
N GLY A 21 -12.03 -22.28 64.80
CA GLY A 21 -12.87 -22.79 63.72
C GLY A 21 -13.57 -21.68 62.94
N LEU A 22 -14.06 -20.65 63.63
CA LEU A 22 -14.73 -19.51 62.98
C LEU A 22 -13.75 -18.67 62.16
N THR A 23 -12.53 -18.45 62.67
CA THR A 23 -11.46 -17.74 61.95
C THR A 23 -10.97 -18.54 60.74
N ALA A 24 -10.84 -19.87 60.88
CA ALA A 24 -10.47 -20.75 59.77
C ALA A 24 -11.57 -20.78 58.69
N ALA A 25 -12.85 -20.82 59.08
CA ALA A 25 -13.98 -20.76 58.16
C ALA A 25 -14.05 -19.40 57.43
N TYR A 26 -13.72 -18.31 58.11
CA TYR A 26 -13.67 -16.97 57.50
C TYR A 26 -12.54 -16.85 56.47
N LEU A 27 -11.34 -17.37 56.79
CA LEU A 27 -10.21 -17.39 55.86
C LEU A 27 -10.46 -18.32 54.65
N MET A 28 -10.98 -19.53 54.88
CA MET A 28 -11.30 -20.47 53.79
C MET A 28 -12.51 -20.06 52.94
N GLY A 29 -13.46 -19.28 53.48
CA GLY A 29 -14.68 -18.90 52.75
C GLY A 29 -14.52 -17.62 51.92
N TRP A 30 -13.75 -16.64 52.41
CA TRP A 30 -13.71 -15.30 51.83
C TRP A 30 -12.61 -15.11 50.77
N GLU A 31 -11.42 -15.71 50.95
CA GLU A 31 -10.33 -15.64 49.96
C GLU A 31 -10.65 -16.30 48.61
N PRO A 32 -11.19 -17.53 48.52
CA PRO A 32 -11.41 -18.17 47.22
C PRO A 32 -12.52 -17.50 46.42
N LEU A 33 -13.53 -16.92 47.09
CA LEU A 33 -14.63 -16.22 46.42
C LEU A 33 -14.20 -14.87 45.81
N TYR A 34 -13.30 -14.14 46.48
CA TYR A 34 -12.75 -12.89 45.97
C TYR A 34 -11.74 -13.11 44.84
N ALA A 35 -10.99 -14.20 44.89
CA ALA A 35 -10.06 -14.60 43.82
C ALA A 35 -10.79 -14.96 42.53
N ASP A 36 -11.90 -15.71 42.61
CA ASP A 36 -12.71 -16.09 41.44
C ASP A 36 -13.42 -14.89 40.79
N TYR A 37 -13.84 -13.91 41.58
CA TYR A 37 -14.48 -12.69 41.05
C TYR A 37 -13.48 -11.82 40.27
N ARG A 38 -12.24 -11.67 40.76
CA ARG A 38 -11.16 -10.99 40.02
C ARG A 38 -10.70 -11.78 38.80
N ALA A 39 -10.64 -13.11 38.88
CA ALA A 39 -10.30 -13.96 37.73
C ALA A 39 -11.34 -13.86 36.60
N LYS A 40 -12.64 -13.77 36.94
CA LYS A 40 -13.71 -13.55 35.97
C LYS A 40 -13.67 -12.14 35.34
N LEU A 41 -13.40 -11.09 36.13
CA LEU A 41 -13.25 -9.73 35.61
C LEU A 41 -12.07 -9.58 34.65
N ASN A 42 -10.89 -10.12 35.01
CA ASN A 42 -9.72 -10.13 34.13
C ASN A 42 -9.98 -10.92 32.84
N ARG A 43 -10.78 -11.99 32.91
CA ARG A 43 -11.14 -12.79 31.73
C ARG A 43 -12.08 -12.03 30.80
N ILE A 44 -13.02 -11.24 31.32
CA ILE A 44 -13.91 -10.38 30.52
C ILE A 44 -13.10 -9.28 29.81
N GLU A 45 -12.15 -8.66 30.50
CA GLU A 45 -11.29 -7.62 29.93
C GLU A 45 -10.35 -8.17 28.84
N LEU A 46 -9.75 -9.35 29.08
CA LEU A 46 -8.93 -10.03 28.07
C LEU A 46 -9.74 -10.39 26.82
N LEU A 47 -10.94 -10.94 26.99
CA LEU A 47 -11.84 -11.30 25.88
C LEU A 47 -12.29 -10.08 25.07
N GLN A 48 -12.56 -8.94 25.72
CA GLN A 48 -12.85 -7.69 25.02
C GLN A 48 -11.64 -7.20 24.20
N SER A 49 -10.44 -7.26 24.77
CA SER A 49 -9.22 -6.84 24.07
C SER A 49 -8.91 -7.69 22.82
N ASP A 50 -9.20 -9.00 22.88
CA ASP A 50 -9.02 -9.91 21.75
C ASP A 50 -10.09 -9.70 20.66
N LEU A 51 -11.33 -9.38 21.05
CA LEU A 51 -12.40 -9.02 20.12
C LEU A 51 -12.11 -7.70 19.38
N ASP A 52 -11.57 -6.71 20.08
CA ASP A 52 -11.16 -5.44 19.48
C ASP A 52 -9.95 -5.59 18.54
N ARG A 53 -9.03 -6.52 18.87
CA ARG A 53 -7.91 -6.87 17.97
C ARG A 53 -8.41 -7.62 16.74
N ALA A 54 -9.38 -8.52 16.88
CA ALA A 54 -9.99 -9.22 15.75
C ALA A 54 -10.75 -8.27 14.83
N HIS A 55 -11.55 -7.35 15.38
CA HIS A 55 -12.24 -6.32 14.58
C HIS A 55 -11.27 -5.40 13.84
N ARG A 56 -10.18 -4.96 14.49
CA ARG A 56 -9.15 -4.16 13.81
C ARG A 56 -8.51 -4.91 12.64
N ARG A 57 -8.15 -6.19 12.81
CA ARG A 57 -7.63 -7.01 11.72
C ARG A 57 -8.63 -7.20 10.57
N LEU A 58 -9.93 -7.34 10.87
CA LEU A 58 -10.96 -7.45 9.84
C LEU A 58 -11.19 -6.13 9.09
N ALA A 59 -11.12 -5.00 9.78
CA ALA A 59 -11.16 -3.68 9.17
C ALA A 59 -9.95 -3.47 8.24
N ASP A 60 -8.74 -3.80 8.70
CA ASP A 60 -7.52 -3.72 7.89
C ASP A 60 -7.60 -4.60 6.63
N VAL A 61 -8.16 -5.81 6.73
CA VAL A 61 -8.35 -6.70 5.56
C VAL A 61 -9.36 -6.14 4.57
N THR A 62 -10.43 -5.51 5.05
CA THR A 62 -11.46 -4.92 4.17
C THR A 62 -10.91 -3.68 3.46
N GLU A 63 -10.14 -2.85 4.16
CA GLU A 63 -9.45 -1.70 3.58
C GLU A 63 -8.37 -2.13 2.58
N LEU A 64 -7.64 -3.20 2.90
CA LEU A 64 -6.63 -3.78 2.01
C LEU A 64 -7.26 -4.40 0.76
N ASP A 65 -8.37 -5.14 0.87
CA ASP A 65 -9.09 -5.71 -0.28
C ASP A 65 -9.68 -4.61 -1.17
N ARG A 66 -10.23 -3.54 -0.56
CA ARG A 66 -10.69 -2.37 -1.31
C ARG A 66 -9.55 -1.71 -2.06
N THR A 67 -8.43 -1.46 -1.37
CA THR A 67 -7.23 -0.88 -1.99
C THR A 67 -6.71 -1.78 -3.11
N PHE A 68 -6.68 -3.10 -2.91
CA PHE A 68 -6.26 -4.07 -3.90
C PHE A 68 -7.14 -4.03 -5.15
N ARG A 69 -8.47 -4.02 -4.98
CA ARG A 69 -9.41 -3.91 -6.11
C ARG A 69 -9.30 -2.58 -6.84
N GLU A 70 -9.12 -1.48 -6.11
CA GLU A 70 -8.92 -0.15 -6.71
C GLU A 70 -7.62 -0.12 -7.54
N GLN A 71 -6.53 -0.69 -7.02
CA GLN A 71 -5.26 -0.81 -7.74
C GLN A 71 -5.37 -1.76 -8.94
N GLN A 72 -6.09 -2.87 -8.79
CA GLN A 72 -6.33 -3.82 -9.88
C GLN A 72 -7.16 -3.21 -11.01
N GLY A 73 -8.22 -2.47 -10.68
CA GLY A 73 -9.01 -1.74 -11.68
C GLY A 73 -8.19 -0.66 -12.40
N ARG A 74 -7.27 0.01 -11.70
CA ARG A 74 -6.31 0.94 -12.32
C ARG A 74 -5.34 0.23 -13.26
N LEU A 75 -4.81 -0.93 -12.86
CA LEU A 75 -3.94 -1.74 -13.71
C LEU A 75 -4.67 -2.20 -14.97
N GLU A 76 -5.89 -2.71 -14.86
CA GLU A 76 -6.69 -3.11 -16.03
C GLU A 76 -6.99 -1.93 -16.97
N ALA A 77 -7.25 -0.74 -16.43
CA ALA A 77 -7.44 0.47 -17.23
C ALA A 77 -6.15 0.90 -17.95
N LEU A 78 -4.98 0.74 -17.31
CA LEU A 78 -3.68 1.01 -17.92
C LEU A 78 -3.31 -0.04 -18.98
N GLU A 79 -3.60 -1.32 -18.74
CA GLU A 79 -3.39 -2.41 -19.71
C GLU A 79 -4.20 -2.20 -21.00
N LYS A 80 -5.42 -1.66 -20.89
CA LYS A 80 -6.23 -1.30 -22.08
C LYS A 80 -5.61 -0.19 -22.93
N ARG A 81 -4.79 0.67 -22.33
CA ARG A 81 -4.06 1.75 -23.02
C ARG A 81 -2.69 1.30 -23.53
N MET A 82 -2.27 0.06 -23.29
CA MET A 82 -1.03 -0.46 -23.86
C MET A 82 -1.17 -0.70 -25.37
N PHE A 83 -0.04 -0.69 -26.07
CA PHE A 83 -0.02 -0.97 -27.49
C PHE A 83 -0.36 -2.44 -27.76
N THR A 84 -1.23 -2.66 -28.74
CA THR A 84 -1.62 -3.99 -29.21
C THR A 84 -0.97 -4.24 -30.57
N GLY A 85 0.25 -4.78 -30.57
CA GLY A 85 0.98 -5.06 -31.80
C GLY A 85 1.68 -6.41 -31.74
N ASP A 86 1.65 -7.15 -32.84
CA ASP A 86 2.34 -8.45 -32.96
C ASP A 86 3.86 -8.30 -33.01
N ARG A 87 4.36 -7.11 -33.37
CA ARG A 87 5.77 -6.83 -33.59
C ARG A 87 6.20 -5.49 -33.00
N PRO A 88 7.29 -5.46 -32.21
CA PRO A 88 7.85 -4.22 -31.64
C PRO A 88 8.19 -3.15 -32.69
N SER A 89 8.59 -3.55 -33.90
CA SER A 89 8.88 -2.62 -35.00
C SER A 89 7.65 -1.87 -35.51
N LEU A 90 6.47 -2.51 -35.52
CA LEU A 90 5.22 -1.87 -35.91
C LEU A 90 4.76 -0.86 -34.85
N VAL A 91 4.82 -1.27 -33.58
CA VAL A 91 4.52 -0.40 -32.44
C VAL A 91 5.44 0.81 -32.44
N GLY A 92 6.74 0.62 -32.70
CA GLY A 92 7.68 1.73 -32.80
C GLY A 92 7.36 2.72 -33.92
N ALA A 93 6.88 2.24 -35.07
CA ALA A 93 6.45 3.11 -36.17
C ALA A 93 5.15 3.86 -35.81
N GLU A 94 4.19 3.19 -35.17
CA GLU A 94 2.95 3.81 -34.68
C GLU A 94 3.25 4.89 -33.63
N MET A 95 4.13 4.62 -32.67
CA MET A 95 4.61 5.58 -31.69
C MET A 95 5.23 6.82 -32.36
N GLN A 96 6.06 6.62 -33.39
CA GLN A 96 6.66 7.74 -34.12
C GLN A 96 5.62 8.60 -34.84
N ASN A 97 4.58 7.99 -35.42
CA ASN A 97 3.50 8.71 -36.08
C ASN A 97 2.70 9.53 -35.06
N ILE A 98 2.30 8.93 -33.93
CA ILE A 98 1.58 9.62 -32.86
C ILE A 98 2.41 10.80 -32.32
N LEU A 99 3.69 10.57 -32.01
CA LEU A 99 4.58 11.61 -31.50
C LEU A 99 4.77 12.74 -32.53
N SER A 100 4.88 12.41 -33.82
CA SER A 100 4.96 13.40 -34.89
C SER A 100 3.70 14.24 -35.01
N ASP A 101 2.53 13.63 -34.86
CA ASP A 101 1.25 14.33 -34.96
C ASP A 101 0.99 15.23 -33.75
N ILE A 102 1.32 14.78 -32.54
CA ILE A 102 1.28 15.64 -31.33
C ILE A 102 2.23 16.83 -31.49
N CYS A 103 3.47 16.60 -31.97
CA CYS A 103 4.41 17.69 -32.19
C CYS A 103 3.91 18.71 -33.21
N LYS A 104 3.28 18.26 -34.31
CA LYS A 104 2.68 19.16 -35.31
C LYS A 104 1.54 20.00 -34.73
N GLN A 105 0.68 19.39 -33.91
CA GLN A 105 -0.42 20.10 -33.25
C GLN A 105 0.07 21.23 -32.34
N GLN A 106 1.22 21.03 -31.69
CA GLN A 106 1.82 21.99 -30.76
C GLN A 106 2.87 22.92 -31.40
N GLU A 107 2.97 22.92 -32.73
CA GLU A 107 3.95 23.70 -33.51
C GLU A 107 5.42 23.47 -33.06
N VAL A 108 5.72 22.26 -32.59
CA VAL A 108 7.04 21.86 -32.11
C VAL A 108 7.89 21.33 -33.26
N SER A 109 9.14 21.81 -33.36
CA SER A 109 10.07 21.38 -34.39
C SER A 109 10.87 20.16 -33.93
N ILE A 110 10.62 19.00 -34.55
CA ILE A 110 11.40 17.78 -34.35
C ILE A 110 12.72 17.91 -35.11
N ARG A 111 13.84 17.70 -34.41
CA ARG A 111 15.18 17.63 -35.01
C ARG A 111 15.53 16.22 -35.45
N LYS A 112 15.22 15.25 -34.60
CA LYS A 112 15.62 13.86 -34.81
C LYS A 112 14.72 12.92 -34.04
N THR A 113 14.41 11.80 -34.66
CA THR A 113 13.69 10.69 -34.03
C THR A 113 14.46 9.41 -34.31
N ARG A 114 14.66 8.58 -33.29
CA ARG A 114 15.37 7.30 -33.43
C ARG A 114 14.75 6.24 -32.53
N MET A 115 14.50 5.06 -33.09
CA MET A 115 14.18 3.89 -32.25
C MET A 115 15.41 3.43 -31.48
N LEU A 116 15.22 3.18 -30.20
CA LEU A 116 16.20 2.49 -29.37
C LEU A 116 15.95 0.99 -29.39
N LYS A 117 16.89 0.23 -28.81
CA LYS A 117 16.73 -1.21 -28.67
C LYS A 117 15.54 -1.50 -27.74
N GLU A 118 14.73 -2.45 -28.13
CA GLU A 118 13.63 -2.98 -27.33
C GLU A 118 14.13 -3.57 -26.01
N GLY A 119 13.36 -3.29 -24.94
CA GLY A 119 13.54 -3.83 -23.60
C GLY A 119 12.48 -4.86 -23.27
N THR A 120 12.68 -5.61 -22.19
CA THR A 120 11.66 -6.51 -21.64
C THR A 120 11.47 -6.20 -20.17
N ILE A 121 10.24 -5.82 -19.80
CA ILE A 121 9.84 -5.53 -18.43
C ILE A 121 8.85 -6.62 -18.00
N GLY A 122 9.37 -7.68 -17.38
CA GLY A 122 8.57 -8.81 -16.92
C GLY A 122 7.89 -9.54 -18.08
N LYS A 123 6.56 -9.38 -18.21
CA LYS A 123 5.73 -9.97 -19.27
C LYS A 123 5.42 -8.98 -20.42
N TYR A 124 6.00 -7.80 -20.37
CA TYR A 124 5.77 -6.73 -21.34
C TYR A 124 7.03 -6.49 -22.15
N THR A 125 6.86 -6.25 -23.44
CA THR A 125 7.94 -5.74 -24.30
C THR A 125 7.85 -4.22 -24.30
N GLU A 126 8.98 -3.58 -24.04
CA GLU A 126 9.11 -2.14 -23.99
C GLU A 126 9.73 -1.64 -25.28
N VAL A 127 9.02 -0.77 -25.99
CA VAL A 127 9.49 -0.14 -27.21
C VAL A 127 9.87 1.30 -26.90
N LYS A 128 11.14 1.65 -27.09
CA LYS A 128 11.67 2.97 -26.75
C LYS A 128 11.96 3.80 -28.01
N VAL A 129 11.52 5.05 -28.00
CA VAL A 129 11.76 6.03 -29.06
C VAL A 129 12.41 7.27 -28.46
N LYS A 130 13.58 7.63 -28.98
CA LYS A 130 14.30 8.86 -28.61
C LYS A 130 13.93 9.98 -29.58
N ILE A 131 13.58 11.14 -29.03
CA ILE A 131 13.18 12.34 -29.79
C ILE A 131 13.97 13.54 -29.30
N GLU A 132 14.60 14.22 -30.25
CA GLU A 132 15.21 15.53 -30.05
C GLU A 132 14.31 16.59 -30.70
N LEU A 133 13.90 17.58 -29.93
CA LEU A 133 12.98 18.64 -30.39
C LEU A 133 13.40 20.03 -29.89
N ASN A 134 12.89 21.04 -30.55
CA ASN A 134 12.97 22.44 -30.14
C ASN A 134 11.55 22.97 -29.92
N ALA A 135 11.26 23.45 -28.72
CA ALA A 135 9.95 23.97 -28.34
C ALA A 135 10.08 25.21 -27.45
N SER A 136 9.04 26.05 -27.44
CA SER A 136 8.87 27.02 -26.34
C SER A 136 8.48 26.27 -25.06
N LEU A 137 8.65 26.90 -23.89
CA LEU A 137 8.23 26.30 -22.61
C LEU A 137 6.73 25.95 -22.62
N THR A 138 5.90 26.83 -23.18
CA THR A 138 4.46 26.64 -23.27
C THR A 138 4.10 25.47 -24.20
N SER A 139 4.69 25.42 -25.39
CA SER A 139 4.48 24.31 -26.35
C SER A 139 4.93 22.97 -25.78
N LEU A 140 6.02 22.96 -25.02
CA LEU A 140 6.52 21.75 -24.35
C LEU A 140 5.56 21.26 -23.27
N ALA A 141 4.98 22.17 -22.47
CA ALA A 141 3.99 21.81 -21.46
C ALA A 141 2.73 21.21 -22.10
N HIS A 142 2.25 21.78 -23.20
CA HIS A 142 1.11 21.24 -23.94
C HIS A 142 1.43 19.89 -24.60
N LEU A 143 2.61 19.74 -25.19
CA LEU A 143 3.06 18.47 -25.77
C LEU A 143 3.09 17.35 -24.71
N LEU A 144 3.65 17.62 -23.53
CA LEU A 144 3.67 16.63 -22.44
C LEU A 144 2.26 16.30 -21.97
N TYR A 145 1.38 17.30 -21.86
CA TYR A 145 -0.02 17.09 -21.49
C TYR A 145 -0.73 16.16 -22.49
N ASP A 146 -0.61 16.44 -23.78
CA ASP A 146 -1.23 15.63 -24.84
C ASP A 146 -0.63 14.23 -24.93
N LEU A 147 0.67 14.10 -24.67
CA LEU A 147 1.35 12.80 -24.63
C LEU A 147 0.82 11.91 -23.50
N PHE A 148 0.65 12.45 -22.29
CA PHE A 148 0.14 11.69 -21.14
C PHE A 148 -1.38 11.45 -21.21
N ASN A 149 -2.11 12.33 -21.89
CA ASN A 149 -3.56 12.22 -22.08
C ASN A 149 -3.96 11.49 -23.38
N ASN A 150 -2.99 10.93 -24.11
CA ASN A 150 -3.25 10.16 -25.32
C ASN A 150 -4.03 8.87 -25.01
N ASP A 151 -4.70 8.29 -26.00
CA ASP A 151 -5.37 7.00 -25.88
C ASP A 151 -4.38 5.89 -25.46
N TYR A 152 -3.13 5.98 -25.93
CA TYR A 152 -2.05 5.06 -25.55
C TYR A 152 -1.27 5.52 -24.32
N LEU A 153 -0.76 4.55 -23.56
CA LEU A 153 0.11 4.75 -22.41
C LEU A 153 1.55 4.98 -22.88
N PHE A 154 1.96 6.24 -22.87
CA PHE A 154 3.35 6.64 -23.04
C PHE A 154 4.00 6.88 -21.68
N LEU A 155 5.24 6.41 -21.54
CA LEU A 155 6.10 6.63 -20.39
C LEU A 155 7.31 7.45 -20.84
N VAL A 156 7.82 8.34 -19.99
CA VAL A 156 9.01 9.14 -20.29
C VAL A 156 10.15 8.62 -19.41
N ASP A 157 11.12 7.95 -20.03
CA ASP A 157 12.24 7.30 -19.33
C ASP A 157 13.34 8.30 -19.00
N GLU A 158 13.69 9.13 -19.98
CA GLU A 158 14.75 10.13 -19.88
C GLU A 158 14.23 11.46 -20.45
N PHE A 159 14.59 12.56 -19.79
CA PHE A 159 14.20 13.89 -20.21
C PHE A 159 15.31 14.89 -19.86
N GLU A 160 15.87 15.51 -20.88
CA GLU A 160 16.88 16.55 -20.75
C GLU A 160 16.41 17.80 -21.48
N ALA A 161 16.36 18.93 -20.78
CA ALA A 161 15.99 20.22 -21.33
C ALA A 161 17.15 21.20 -21.17
N SER A 162 17.54 21.82 -22.27
CA SER A 162 18.61 22.82 -22.32
C SER A 162 18.14 24.08 -23.02
N SER A 163 18.59 25.24 -22.59
CA SER A 163 18.28 26.50 -23.28
C SER A 163 19.03 26.58 -24.60
N ALA A 164 18.35 26.97 -25.66
CA ALA A 164 18.94 27.12 -26.99
C ALA A 164 18.93 28.60 -27.42
N GLY A 165 20.12 29.16 -27.68
CA GLY A 165 20.32 30.49 -28.25
C GLY A 165 20.61 31.62 -27.23
N ARG A 166 21.22 32.73 -27.70
CA ARG A 166 21.36 33.97 -26.91
C ARG A 166 19.97 34.61 -26.77
N GLY A 167 19.38 34.50 -25.59
CA GLY A 167 18.07 35.11 -25.27
C GLY A 167 16.95 34.13 -24.91
N GLY A 168 17.19 32.81 -24.88
CA GLY A 168 16.30 31.85 -24.21
C GLY A 168 14.91 31.63 -24.83
N SER A 169 14.68 32.04 -26.08
CA SER A 169 13.36 31.94 -26.71
C SER A 169 12.90 30.49 -26.97
N TYR A 170 13.84 29.54 -27.09
CA TYR A 170 13.53 28.13 -27.34
C TYR A 170 14.33 27.21 -26.44
N ILE A 171 13.70 26.10 -26.05
CA ILE A 171 14.28 25.02 -25.26
C ILE A 171 14.54 23.86 -26.21
N ARG A 172 15.78 23.36 -26.19
CA ARG A 172 16.12 22.08 -26.81
C ARG A 172 15.83 20.98 -25.80
N VAL A 173 15.00 20.05 -26.20
CA VAL A 173 14.62 18.91 -25.39
C VAL A 173 15.11 17.65 -26.07
N ASP A 174 15.76 16.79 -25.30
CA ASP A 174 16.05 15.42 -25.66
C ASP A 174 15.26 14.52 -24.71
N MET A 175 14.36 13.69 -25.24
CA MET A 175 13.53 12.81 -24.42
C MET A 175 13.44 11.41 -25.00
N THR A 176 13.44 10.42 -24.12
CA THR A 176 13.18 9.02 -24.45
C THR A 176 11.79 8.66 -23.96
N VAL A 177 10.93 8.29 -24.91
CA VAL A 177 9.56 7.85 -24.64
C VAL A 177 9.47 6.34 -24.84
N SER A 178 8.91 5.64 -23.86
CA SER A 178 8.65 4.20 -23.91
C SER A 178 7.15 3.93 -24.04
N GLY A 179 6.84 2.92 -24.85
CA GLY A 179 5.51 2.34 -25.00
C GLY A 179 5.58 0.88 -24.58
N LEU A 180 4.59 0.43 -23.80
CA LEU A 180 4.48 -0.96 -23.39
C LEU A 180 3.54 -1.71 -24.32
N MET A 181 3.96 -2.91 -24.71
CA MET A 181 3.12 -3.88 -25.39
C MET A 181 3.13 -5.20 -24.61
N LYS A 182 2.01 -5.93 -24.66
CA LYS A 182 1.94 -7.27 -24.08
C LYS A 182 2.82 -8.21 -24.92
N ALA A 183 3.76 -8.91 -24.30
CA ALA A 183 4.50 -9.95 -25.00
C ALA A 183 3.54 -11.10 -25.33
N VAL A 184 3.52 -11.50 -26.60
CA VAL A 184 2.78 -12.69 -27.08
C VAL A 184 3.53 -13.96 -26.66
#